data_AF-A0A8R7K0D8-F1
#
_entry.id   AF-A0A8R7K0D8-F1
#
_cell.length_a   1.000
_cell.length_b   1.000
_cell.length_c   1.000
_cell.angle_alpha   90.00
_cell.angle_beta   90.00
_cell.angle_gamma   90.00
#
_symmetry.space_group_name_H-M   'P 1'
#
loop_
_entity.id
_entity.type
_entity.pdbx_description
1 polymer ?
#
loop_
_entity_poly.entity_id
_entity_poly.type
_entity_poly.pdbx_seq_one_letter_code
_entity_poly.pdbx_strand_id
1 'polypeptide(L)'
;MFLVAWAAASRGGSAPPAPSFDRSVVAPRDPSPRTYTSDALIDRLFSPLSSVPLPSASAAATSINRIYHVAAHDVATLHALAGPGRTKLEAFTAHLWQLCSMAASGQQRLCCMGMVVDGRARMFPDGAMKAYFGNVLTIPYGVIGTDELRRSMTLAHVTDDVHRS
;
A
#
# COMPACT_ATOMS: atom_id res chain seq x y z
N MET A 1 6.91 14.75 7.64
CA MET A 1 7.94 15.57 8.31
C MET A 1 8.00 16.99 7.79
N PHE A 2 8.25 17.21 6.49
CA PHE A 2 8.40 18.56 5.91
C PHE A 2 7.22 19.51 6.18
N LEU A 3 5.98 19.11 5.86
CA LEU A 3 4.80 19.99 6.03
C LEU A 3 4.58 20.41 7.49
N VAL A 4 4.88 19.53 8.46
CA VAL A 4 4.78 19.84 9.89
C VAL A 4 5.87 20.83 10.29
N ALA A 5 7.11 20.63 9.82
CA ALA A 5 8.22 21.54 10.08
C ALA A 5 7.97 22.94 9.50
N TRP A 6 7.50 22.99 8.25
CA TRP A 6 7.14 24.24 7.60
C TRP A 6 6.00 24.94 8.35
N ALA A 7 4.94 24.22 8.72
CA ALA A 7 3.83 24.80 9.47
C ALA A 7 4.25 25.32 10.86
N ALA A 8 5.17 24.63 11.55
CA ALA A 8 5.72 25.08 12.82
C ALA A 8 6.56 26.35 12.65
N ALA A 9 7.45 26.38 11.67
CA ALA A 9 8.28 27.54 11.35
C ALA A 9 7.42 28.77 10.99
N SER A 10 6.39 28.58 10.16
CA SER A 10 5.47 29.65 9.76
C SER A 10 4.67 30.23 10.93
N ARG A 11 4.48 29.50 12.02
CA ARG A 11 3.82 29.98 13.25
C ARG A 11 4.80 30.52 14.31
N GLY A 12 6.10 30.56 14.02
CA GLY A 12 7.12 30.90 15.01
C GLY A 12 7.22 29.88 16.16
N GLY A 13 6.73 28.65 15.94
CA GLY A 13 6.77 27.58 16.93
C GLY A 13 8.11 26.85 16.98
N SER A 14 8.24 25.92 17.93
CA SER A 14 9.41 25.04 18.00
C SER A 14 9.49 24.13 16.78
N ALA A 15 10.67 24.04 16.18
CA ALA A 15 10.91 23.15 15.06
C ALA A 15 10.78 21.68 15.51
N PRO A 16 10.15 20.80 14.70
CA PRO A 16 10.20 19.38 14.96
C PRO A 16 11.65 18.86 14.90
N PRO A 17 11.92 17.64 15.41
CA PRO A 17 13.25 17.05 15.33
C PRO A 17 13.83 17.09 13.91
N ALA A 18 15.12 17.41 13.81
CA ALA A 18 15.80 17.51 12.53
C ALA A 18 15.73 16.16 11.77
N PRO A 19 15.49 16.17 10.46
CA PRO A 19 15.49 14.95 9.67
C PRO A 19 16.91 14.35 9.62
N SER A 20 16.98 13.02 9.62
CA SER A 20 18.23 12.29 9.36
C SER A 20 18.39 12.06 7.86
N PHE A 21 19.57 12.41 7.35
CA PHE A 21 19.99 12.18 5.97
C PHE A 21 21.03 11.07 5.83
N ASP A 22 21.34 10.37 6.92
CA ASP A 22 22.26 9.24 6.88
C ASP A 22 21.61 8.06 6.14
N ARG A 23 22.07 7.82 4.91
CA ARG A 23 21.58 6.72 4.06
C ARG A 23 22.26 5.39 4.35
N SER A 24 23.33 5.37 5.15
CA SER A 24 24.04 4.13 5.48
C SER A 24 23.18 3.17 6.30
N VAL A 25 22.17 3.68 7.00
CA VAL A 25 21.16 2.91 7.74
C VAL A 25 20.38 1.91 6.87
N VAL A 26 20.28 2.16 5.55
CA VAL A 26 19.66 1.27 4.56
C VAL A 26 20.67 0.69 3.58
N ALA A 27 21.95 0.65 3.96
CA ALA A 27 22.99 0.05 3.13
C ALA A 27 22.65 -1.42 2.84
N PRO A 28 22.89 -1.89 1.59
CA PRO A 28 22.78 -3.30 1.27
C PRO A 28 23.70 -4.14 2.18
N ARG A 29 23.23 -5.34 2.55
CA ARG A 29 24.07 -6.30 3.28
C ARG A 29 25.15 -6.87 2.35
N ASP A 30 26.34 -7.04 2.88
CA ASP A 30 27.47 -7.69 2.22
C ASP A 30 28.02 -8.82 3.12
N PRO A 31 28.00 -10.10 2.68
CA PRO A 31 27.48 -10.58 1.40
C PRO A 31 25.96 -10.49 1.30
N SER A 32 25.45 -10.38 0.07
CA SER A 32 24.01 -10.42 -0.19
C SER A 32 23.44 -11.78 0.23
N PRO A 33 22.45 -11.82 1.15
CA PRO A 33 21.79 -13.04 1.54
C PRO A 33 20.71 -13.35 0.50
N ARG A 34 21.15 -13.80 -0.68
CA ARG A 34 20.24 -14.35 -1.66
C ARG A 34 19.64 -15.62 -1.08
N THR A 35 18.34 -15.59 -0.90
CA THR A 35 17.53 -16.72 -0.47
C THR A 35 16.44 -16.90 -1.50
N TYR A 36 15.82 -18.09 -1.54
CA TYR A 36 14.65 -18.35 -2.36
C TYR A 36 13.56 -17.27 -2.18
N THR A 37 13.37 -16.77 -0.95
CA THR A 37 12.41 -15.70 -0.66
C THR A 37 12.79 -14.35 -1.29
N SER A 38 14.09 -14.04 -1.38
CA SER A 38 14.58 -12.82 -2.00
C SER A 38 14.36 -12.84 -3.51
N ASP A 39 14.59 -13.99 -4.16
CA ASP A 39 14.43 -14.14 -5.61
C ASP A 39 12.94 -14.07 -6.01
N ALA A 40 12.05 -14.73 -5.27
CA ALA A 40 10.60 -14.64 -5.50
C ALA A 40 10.05 -13.21 -5.34
N LEU A 41 10.61 -12.41 -4.43
CA LEU A 41 10.25 -11.00 -4.29
C LEU A 41 10.71 -10.16 -5.49
N ILE A 42 11.88 -10.47 -6.05
CA ILE A 42 12.39 -9.76 -7.23
C ILE A 42 11.46 -9.98 -8.42
N ASP A 43 11.08 -11.23 -8.69
CA ASP A 43 10.19 -11.57 -9.80
C ASP A 43 8.78 -10.95 -9.67
N ARG A 44 8.35 -10.69 -8.42
CA ARG A 44 7.05 -10.06 -8.14
C ARG A 44 7.07 -8.54 -8.25
N LEU A 45 8.19 -7.89 -7.91
CA LEU A 45 8.28 -6.43 -7.83
C LEU A 45 8.92 -5.79 -9.06
N PHE A 46 9.75 -6.53 -9.80
CA PHE A 46 10.47 -6.03 -10.94
C PHE A 46 10.02 -6.76 -12.20
N SER A 47 9.74 -5.97 -13.25
CA SER A 47 9.49 -6.48 -14.59
C SER A 47 10.48 -5.86 -15.56
N PRO A 48 10.93 -6.58 -16.61
CA PRO A 48 11.75 -5.99 -17.64
C PRO A 48 11.08 -4.76 -18.23
N LEU A 49 11.83 -3.68 -18.46
CA LEU A 49 11.29 -2.45 -19.07
C LEU A 49 10.64 -2.74 -20.44
N SER A 50 11.15 -3.73 -21.18
CA SER A 50 10.60 -4.18 -22.46
C SER A 50 9.19 -4.78 -22.36
N SER A 51 8.73 -5.18 -21.17
CA SER A 51 7.38 -5.71 -20.94
C SER A 51 6.32 -4.63 -20.72
N VAL A 52 6.74 -3.38 -20.48
CA VAL A 52 5.83 -2.28 -20.17
C VAL A 52 5.17 -1.80 -21.47
N PRO A 53 3.83 -1.90 -21.61
CA PRO A 53 3.14 -1.40 -22.79
C PRO A 53 3.38 0.11 -22.93
N LEU A 54 3.57 0.58 -24.17
CA LEU A 54 3.62 2.02 -24.44
C LEU A 54 2.31 2.68 -23.97
N PRO A 55 2.35 3.85 -23.30
CA PRO A 55 1.15 4.54 -22.86
C PRO A 55 0.26 4.82 -24.07
N SER A 56 -0.95 4.26 -24.10
CA SER A 56 -1.92 4.62 -25.13
C SER A 56 -2.51 5.99 -24.81
N ALA A 57 -2.43 6.94 -25.74
CA ALA A 57 -2.98 8.29 -25.57
C ALA A 57 -4.49 8.29 -25.24
N SER A 58 -5.19 7.21 -25.60
CA SER A 58 -6.61 7.00 -25.34
C SER A 58 -6.95 6.71 -23.87
N ALA A 59 -6.05 6.13 -23.07
CA ALA A 59 -6.35 5.75 -21.68
C ALA A 59 -6.47 6.96 -20.73
N ALA A 60 -5.76 8.05 -21.04
CA ALA A 60 -5.81 9.28 -20.26
C ALA A 60 -7.08 10.10 -20.51
N ALA A 61 -7.74 9.93 -21.67
CA ALA A 61 -8.83 10.79 -22.10
C ALA A 61 -10.18 10.56 -21.39
N THR A 62 -10.32 9.50 -20.58
CA THR A 62 -11.60 9.10 -19.96
C THR A 62 -11.56 8.93 -18.44
N SER A 63 -10.43 9.20 -17.78
CA SER A 63 -10.31 9.06 -16.32
C SER A 63 -10.85 10.30 -15.60
N ILE A 64 -11.69 10.09 -14.58
CA ILE A 64 -12.24 11.16 -13.74
C ILE A 64 -11.70 10.99 -12.31
N ASN A 65 -11.16 12.07 -11.75
CA ASN A 65 -10.77 12.11 -10.34
C ASN A 65 -11.97 12.54 -9.48
N ARG A 66 -12.30 11.73 -8.46
CA ARG A 66 -13.39 12.00 -7.51
C ARG A 66 -12.92 11.76 -6.08
N ILE A 67 -13.33 12.64 -5.18
CA ILE A 67 -13.16 12.49 -3.73
C ILE A 67 -14.45 11.91 -3.17
N TYR A 68 -14.36 10.80 -2.46
CA TYR A 68 -15.48 10.17 -1.77
C TYR A 68 -15.33 10.37 -0.27
N HIS A 69 -16.43 10.74 0.39
CA HIS A 69 -16.51 10.79 1.84
C HIS A 69 -17.16 9.51 2.35
N VAL A 70 -16.50 8.83 3.28
CA VAL A 70 -17.01 7.63 3.97
C VAL A 70 -17.27 8.02 5.41
N ALA A 71 -18.51 7.87 5.88
CA ALA A 71 -18.85 8.31 7.23
C ALA A 71 -18.17 7.42 8.29
N ALA A 72 -17.91 7.98 9.47
CA ALA A 72 -17.26 7.24 10.55
C ALA A 72 -18.05 5.99 10.97
N HIS A 73 -19.38 6.03 10.90
CA HIS A 73 -20.25 4.88 11.14
C HIS A 73 -20.01 3.78 10.11
N ASP A 74 -19.94 4.11 8.81
CA ASP A 74 -19.69 3.14 7.74
C ASP A 74 -18.32 2.49 7.88
N VAL A 75 -17.29 3.27 8.24
CA VAL A 75 -15.95 2.73 8.54
C VAL A 75 -15.99 1.76 9.72
N ALA A 76 -16.76 2.07 10.77
CA ALA A 76 -16.92 1.17 11.92
C ALA A 76 -17.64 -0.12 11.52
N THR A 77 -18.67 -0.03 10.67
CA THR A 77 -19.39 -1.19 10.12
C THR A 77 -18.47 -2.06 9.27
N LEU A 78 -17.70 -1.48 8.35
CA LEU A 78 -16.70 -2.22 7.55
C LEU A 78 -15.67 -2.91 8.44
N HIS A 79 -15.16 -2.21 9.45
CA HIS A 79 -14.20 -2.76 10.39
C HIS A 79 -14.77 -3.92 11.21
N ALA A 80 -16.03 -3.83 11.65
CA ALA A 80 -16.71 -4.91 12.35
C ALA A 80 -16.90 -6.16 11.45
N LEU A 81 -17.23 -5.94 10.17
CA LEU A 81 -17.42 -7.02 9.18
C LEU A 81 -16.10 -7.69 8.74
N ALA A 82 -14.97 -7.02 8.91
CA ALA A 82 -13.64 -7.54 8.57
C ALA A 82 -13.15 -8.64 9.53
N GLY A 83 -13.76 -8.76 10.72
CA GLY A 83 -13.37 -9.75 11.72
C GLY A 83 -12.32 -9.25 12.72
N PRO A 84 -12.00 -10.09 13.74
CA PRO A 84 -11.12 -9.71 14.83
C PRO A 84 -9.67 -9.51 14.37
N GLY A 85 -8.97 -8.57 15.01
CA GLY A 85 -7.54 -8.32 14.74
C GLY A 85 -7.24 -7.58 13.44
N ARG A 86 -8.27 -7.11 12.71
CA ARG A 86 -8.10 -6.27 11.51
C ARG A 86 -8.10 -4.81 11.86
N THR A 87 -7.46 -4.00 11.03
CA THR A 87 -7.43 -2.55 11.10
C THR A 87 -8.50 -1.94 10.19
N LYS A 88 -8.87 -0.68 10.44
CA LYS A 88 -9.77 0.07 9.56
C LYS A 88 -9.22 0.20 8.14
N LEU A 89 -7.90 0.33 7.99
CA LEU A 89 -7.24 0.42 6.69
C LEU A 89 -7.37 -0.89 5.92
N GLU A 90 -7.08 -2.03 6.56
CA GLU A 90 -7.24 -3.35 5.93
C GLU A 90 -8.69 -3.61 5.50
N ALA A 91 -9.65 -3.34 6.39
CA ALA A 91 -11.08 -3.50 6.10
C ALA A 91 -11.51 -2.61 4.92
N PHE A 92 -11.08 -1.35 4.89
CA PHE A 92 -11.40 -0.43 3.81
C PHE A 92 -10.74 -0.84 2.49
N THR A 93 -9.48 -1.27 2.51
CA THR A 93 -8.79 -1.77 1.32
C THR A 93 -9.47 -3.01 0.76
N ALA A 94 -9.87 -3.95 1.61
CA ALA A 94 -10.62 -5.14 1.20
C ALA A 94 -11.95 -4.76 0.52
N HIS A 95 -12.68 -3.82 1.12
CA HIS A 95 -13.93 -3.33 0.53
C HIS A 95 -13.70 -2.63 -0.81
N LEU A 96 -12.67 -1.78 -0.91
CA LEU A 96 -12.30 -1.11 -2.16
C LEU A 96 -11.91 -2.12 -3.23
N TRP A 97 -11.20 -3.19 -2.88
CA TRP A 97 -10.82 -4.25 -3.80
C TRP A 97 -12.06 -4.95 -4.38
N GLN A 98 -13.04 -5.27 -3.52
CA GLN A 98 -14.33 -5.80 -3.96
C GLN A 98 -15.07 -4.82 -4.87
N LEU A 99 -15.17 -3.55 -4.51
CA LEU A 99 -15.81 -2.51 -5.33
C LEU A 99 -15.16 -2.40 -6.72
N CYS A 100 -13.82 -2.37 -6.79
CA CYS A 100 -13.08 -2.36 -8.05
C CYS A 100 -13.36 -3.61 -8.89
N SER A 101 -13.46 -4.78 -8.26
CA SER A 101 -13.83 -6.02 -8.95
C SER A 101 -15.25 -6.00 -9.51
N MET A 102 -16.19 -5.32 -8.86
CA MET A 102 -17.56 -5.14 -9.35
C MET A 102 -17.61 -4.20 -10.55
N ALA A 103 -16.77 -3.15 -10.55
CA ALA A 103 -16.68 -2.19 -11.64
C ALA A 103 -15.88 -2.72 -12.85
N ALA A 104 -15.10 -3.80 -12.68
CA ALA A 104 -14.27 -4.36 -13.74
C ALA A 104 -15.11 -4.92 -14.90
N SER A 105 -14.62 -4.72 -16.14
CA SER A 105 -15.25 -5.30 -17.34
C SER A 105 -15.20 -6.83 -17.29
N GLY A 106 -16.14 -7.50 -17.95
CA GLY A 106 -16.22 -8.97 -17.98
C GLY A 106 -15.00 -9.67 -18.61
N GLN A 107 -14.08 -8.93 -19.23
CA GLN A 107 -12.84 -9.47 -19.79
C GLN A 107 -11.70 -9.53 -18.77
N GLN A 108 -11.77 -8.79 -17.66
CA GLN A 108 -10.74 -8.80 -16.62
C GLN A 108 -10.92 -10.01 -15.70
N ARG A 109 -10.04 -11.01 -15.85
CA ARG A 109 -10.10 -12.26 -15.07
C ARG A 109 -9.46 -12.17 -13.69
N LEU A 110 -8.49 -11.28 -13.52
CA LEU A 110 -7.74 -11.09 -12.28
C LEU A 110 -7.89 -9.64 -11.81
N CYS A 111 -7.96 -9.47 -10.49
CA CYS A 111 -7.97 -8.17 -9.83
C CYS A 111 -6.79 -8.11 -8.85
N CYS A 112 -5.96 -7.08 -8.99
CA CYS A 112 -4.79 -6.85 -8.16
C CYS A 112 -5.05 -5.66 -7.23
N MET A 113 -4.66 -5.78 -5.96
CA MET A 113 -4.68 -4.68 -5.00
C MET A 113 -3.35 -4.65 -4.26
N GLY A 114 -2.69 -3.49 -4.29
CA GLY A 114 -1.45 -3.23 -3.56
C GLY A 114 -1.62 -2.10 -2.56
N MET A 115 -0.89 -2.17 -1.45
CA MET A 115 -0.84 -1.10 -0.45
C MET A 115 0.60 -0.65 -0.23
N VAL A 116 0.81 0.65 -0.15
CA VAL A 116 2.12 1.20 0.22
C VAL A 116 2.27 1.13 1.75
N VAL A 117 3.31 0.44 2.22
CA VAL A 117 3.58 0.24 3.65
C VAL A 117 4.88 0.94 4.04
N ASP A 118 4.85 1.69 5.14
CA ASP A 118 6.04 2.27 5.77
C ASP A 118 6.82 1.17 6.51
N GLY A 119 8.03 0.89 6.04
CA GLY A 119 8.90 -0.15 6.58
C GLY A 119 9.73 0.27 7.79
N ARG A 120 9.74 1.55 8.19
CA ARG A 120 10.62 2.05 9.26
C ARG A 120 10.50 1.28 10.56
N ALA A 121 9.28 1.10 11.06
CA ALA A 121 9.02 0.40 12.32
C ALA A 121 9.30 -1.11 12.24
N ARG A 122 9.24 -1.70 11.03
CA ARG A 122 9.59 -3.11 10.81
C ARG A 122 11.10 -3.32 10.74
N MET A 123 11.83 -2.37 10.16
CA MET A 123 13.28 -2.44 10.02
C MET A 123 14.02 -2.04 11.30
N PHE A 124 13.51 -1.02 12.02
CA PHE A 124 14.06 -0.51 13.27
C PHE A 124 12.93 -0.31 14.30
N PRO A 125 12.54 -1.37 15.04
CA PRO A 125 11.42 -1.33 15.99
C PRO A 125 11.63 -0.37 17.17
N ASP A 126 12.89 -0.04 17.47
CA ASP A 126 13.29 0.94 18.48
C ASP A 126 13.00 2.40 18.09
N GLY A 127 12.55 2.63 16.85
CA GLY A 127 12.20 3.96 16.35
C GLY A 127 13.39 4.76 15.81
N ALA A 128 14.57 4.17 15.64
CA ALA A 128 15.76 4.86 15.13
C ALA A 128 15.52 5.56 13.76
N MET A 129 14.63 5.01 12.93
CA MET A 129 14.28 5.57 11.63
C MET A 129 13.17 6.63 11.64
N LYS A 130 12.63 7.01 12.80
CA LYS A 130 11.48 7.94 12.87
C LYS A 130 11.76 9.28 12.19
N ALA A 131 13.01 9.75 12.22
CA ALA A 131 13.45 10.98 11.58
C ALA A 131 14.08 10.78 10.18
N TYR A 132 14.20 9.54 9.69
CA TYR A 132 14.85 9.26 8.41
C TYR A 132 14.07 9.87 7.23
N PHE A 133 14.76 10.68 6.44
CA PHE A 133 14.16 11.47 5.37
C PHE A 133 13.83 10.66 4.10
N GLY A 134 14.59 9.59 3.83
CA GLY A 134 14.46 8.83 2.58
C GLY A 134 13.23 7.91 2.51
N ASN A 135 13.04 7.26 1.36
CA ASN A 135 11.98 6.27 1.19
C ASN A 135 12.34 4.96 1.91
N VAL A 136 11.39 4.46 2.69
CA VAL A 136 11.44 3.13 3.33
C VAL A 136 10.06 2.52 3.10
N LEU A 137 9.77 2.26 1.84
CA LEU A 137 8.43 1.84 1.40
C LEU A 137 8.53 0.46 0.75
N THR A 138 7.54 -0.37 1.02
CA THR A 138 7.31 -1.62 0.28
C THR A 138 5.85 -1.65 -0.17
N ILE A 139 5.57 -2.40 -1.22
CA ILE A 139 4.22 -2.53 -1.79
C ILE A 139 3.84 -4.01 -1.77
N PRO A 140 3.35 -4.55 -0.63
CA PRO A 140 2.61 -5.80 -0.66
C PRO A 140 1.43 -5.69 -1.60
N TYR A 141 1.18 -6.76 -2.34
CA TYR A 141 0.01 -6.83 -3.22
C TYR A 141 -0.53 -8.26 -3.31
N GLY A 142 -1.85 -8.34 -3.39
CA GLY A 142 -2.60 -9.57 -3.62
C GLY A 142 -3.18 -9.61 -5.03
N VAL A 143 -3.40 -10.82 -5.54
CA VAL A 143 -4.05 -11.07 -6.84
C VAL A 143 -5.11 -12.13 -6.62
N ILE A 144 -6.36 -11.81 -6.91
CA ILE A 144 -7.52 -12.70 -6.76
C ILE A 144 -8.32 -12.70 -8.08
N GLY A 145 -8.99 -13.80 -8.40
CA GLY A 145 -9.89 -13.84 -9.55
C GLY A 145 -11.03 -12.84 -9.40
N THR A 146 -11.34 -12.08 -10.46
CA THR A 146 -12.37 -11.03 -10.41
C THR A 146 -13.74 -11.60 -10.01
N ASP A 147 -14.11 -12.78 -10.52
CA ASP A 147 -15.38 -13.42 -10.20
C ASP A 147 -15.43 -13.95 -8.76
N GLU A 148 -14.32 -14.49 -8.27
CA GLU A 148 -14.18 -14.96 -6.88
C GLU A 148 -14.38 -13.81 -5.90
N LEU A 149 -13.69 -12.69 -6.16
CA LEU A 149 -13.76 -11.49 -5.34
C LEU A 149 -15.16 -10.84 -5.39
N ARG A 150 -15.81 -10.89 -6.55
CA ARG A 150 -17.14 -10.30 -6.79
C ARG A 150 -18.29 -11.09 -6.17
N ARG A 151 -18.25 -12.42 -6.24
CA ARG A 151 -19.42 -13.28 -5.98
C ARG A 151 -19.27 -14.22 -4.79
N SER A 152 -18.04 -14.55 -4.39
CA SER A 152 -17.79 -15.69 -3.50
C SER A 152 -17.21 -15.29 -2.16
N MET A 153 -16.45 -14.19 -2.08
CA MET A 153 -15.74 -13.83 -0.85
C MET A 153 -16.54 -12.87 0.03
N THR A 154 -16.60 -13.18 1.33
CA THR A 154 -17.05 -12.24 2.35
C THR A 154 -15.99 -11.16 2.57
N LEU A 155 -16.38 -10.00 3.11
CA LEU A 155 -15.40 -8.95 3.43
C LEU A 155 -14.30 -9.45 4.38
N ALA A 156 -14.64 -10.30 5.34
CA ALA A 156 -13.68 -10.92 6.26
C ALA A 156 -12.60 -11.72 5.52
N HIS A 157 -13.00 -12.59 4.58
CA HIS A 157 -12.05 -13.38 3.79
C HIS A 157 -11.12 -12.49 2.97
N VAL A 158 -11.66 -11.48 2.27
CA VAL A 158 -10.82 -10.53 1.51
C VAL A 158 -9.88 -9.77 2.43
N THR A 159 -10.34 -9.41 3.63
CA THR A 159 -9.49 -8.73 4.60
C THR A 159 -8.37 -9.63 5.12
N ASP A 160 -8.61 -10.93 5.26
CA ASP A 160 -7.56 -11.89 5.59
C ASP A 160 -6.48 -11.96 4.50
N ASP A 161 -6.86 -11.89 3.23
CA ASP A 161 -5.90 -11.80 2.11
C ASP A 161 -5.10 -10.49 2.13
N VAL A 162 -5.76 -9.36 2.41
CA VAL A 162 -5.08 -8.07 2.59
C VAL A 162 -4.11 -8.12 3.76
N HIS A 163 -4.47 -8.77 4.88
CA HIS A 163 -3.62 -8.87 6.06
C HIS A 163 -2.40 -9.78 5.85
N ARG A 164 -2.55 -10.87 5.09
CA ARG A 164 -1.45 -11.80 4.79
C ARG A 164 -0.43 -11.24 3.80
N SER A 165 -0.83 -10.25 3.00
CA SER A 165 0.00 -9.62 1.97
C SER A 165 1.11 -8.75 2.56
#